data_AF-A0A9W9YMI9-F1
#
_entry.id   AF-A0A9W9YMI9-F1
#
_cell.length_a   1.000
_cell.length_b   1.000
_cell.length_c   1.000
_cell.angle_alpha   90.00
_cell.angle_beta   90.00
_cell.angle_gamma   90.00
#
_symmetry.space_group_name_H-M   'P 1'
#
loop_
_entity.id
_entity.type
_entity.pdbx_description
1 polymer ?
#
loop_
_entity_poly.entity_id
_entity_poly.type
_entity_poly.pdbx_seq_one_letter_code
_entity_poly.pdbx_strand_id
1 'polypeptide(L)'
;MEKAVVSSVLNNISRKENVRGMRDLILYKYESAIRVTLVLQNLSHSDVVVRVDCSNSKNCLSNRGDLDYTIKLDANSTEVAHHFVPQDARREWIVKHSLTIEQ
;
A
#
# COMPACT_ATOMS: atom_id res chain seq x y z
N MET A 1 3.53 -16.07 -4.15
CA MET A 1 3.83 -15.55 -2.81
C MET A 1 2.93 -14.36 -2.45
N GLU A 2 2.71 -13.40 -3.36
CA GLU A 2 1.85 -12.22 -3.14
C GLU A 2 0.38 -12.54 -2.82
N LYS A 3 -0.24 -13.54 -3.46
CA LYS A 3 -1.65 -13.89 -3.17
C LYS A 3 -1.92 -14.19 -1.68
N ALA A 4 -1.01 -14.91 -1.02
CA ALA A 4 -1.16 -15.23 0.41
C ALA A 4 -1.03 -13.98 1.30
N VAL A 5 -0.14 -13.04 0.92
CA VAL A 5 0.02 -11.75 1.60
C VAL A 5 -1.24 -10.90 1.43
N VAL A 6 -1.76 -10.79 0.21
CA VAL A 6 -3.01 -10.06 -0.08
C VAL A 6 -4.16 -10.65 0.72
N SER A 7 -4.38 -11.96 0.70
CA SER A 7 -5.45 -12.59 1.49
C SER A 7 -5.29 -12.36 2.98
N SER A 8 -4.07 -12.45 3.53
CA SER A 8 -3.81 -12.17 4.95
C SER A 8 -4.15 -10.73 5.31
N VAL A 9 -3.76 -9.76 4.48
CA VAL A 9 -4.08 -8.34 4.68
C VAL A 9 -5.59 -8.11 4.62
N LEU A 10 -6.26 -8.63 3.59
CA LEU A 10 -7.70 -8.46 3.41
C LEU A 10 -8.52 -9.10 4.53
N ASN A 11 -8.02 -10.16 5.16
CA ASN A 11 -8.67 -10.80 6.31
C ASN A 11 -8.38 -10.10 7.64
N ASN A 12 -7.38 -9.22 7.72
CA ASN A 12 -6.94 -8.58 8.97
C ASN A 12 -6.83 -7.05 8.83
N ILE A 13 -7.69 -6.44 8.01
CA ILE A 13 -7.62 -5.02 7.67
C ILE A 13 -7.67 -4.14 8.94
N SER A 14 -6.70 -3.26 9.09
CA SER A 14 -6.69 -2.23 10.13
C SER A 14 -7.40 -0.96 9.65
N ARG A 15 -7.23 -0.60 8.37
CA ARG A 15 -7.90 0.54 7.74
C ARG A 15 -8.17 0.27 6.26
N LYS A 16 -9.31 0.79 5.80
CA LYS A 16 -9.74 0.80 4.39
C LYS A 16 -10.11 2.23 4.01
N GLU A 17 -9.63 2.70 2.86
CA GLU A 17 -10.02 4.01 2.32
C GLU A 17 -10.03 4.02 0.81
N ASN A 18 -10.85 4.90 0.23
CA ASN A 18 -10.84 5.15 -1.20
C ASN A 18 -9.73 6.14 -1.54
N VAL A 19 -9.06 5.93 -2.66
CA VAL A 19 -8.07 6.89 -3.18
C VAL A 19 -8.81 8.12 -3.69
N ARG A 20 -8.30 9.30 -3.34
CA ARG A 20 -8.94 10.58 -3.70
C ARG A 20 -9.08 10.66 -5.22
N GLY A 21 -10.29 10.97 -5.68
CA GLY A 21 -10.61 11.08 -7.11
C GLY A 21 -11.15 9.80 -7.75
N MET A 22 -11.09 8.64 -7.08
CA MET A 22 -11.63 7.40 -7.62
C MET A 22 -12.20 6.48 -6.55
N ARG A 23 -13.54 6.36 -6.53
CA ARG A 23 -14.26 5.51 -5.57
C ARG A 23 -13.93 4.02 -5.75
N ASP A 24 -13.64 3.59 -6.97
CA ASP A 24 -13.35 2.18 -7.26
C ASP A 24 -11.89 1.79 -7.03
N LEU A 25 -11.04 2.73 -6.60
CA LEU A 25 -9.67 2.48 -6.21
C LEU A 25 -9.56 2.52 -4.68
N ILE A 26 -9.20 1.40 -4.07
CA ILE A 26 -9.22 1.22 -2.63
C ILE A 26 -7.81 0.92 -2.12
N LEU A 27 -7.39 1.62 -1.08
CA LEU A 27 -6.23 1.27 -0.27
C LEU A 27 -6.69 0.49 0.97
N TYR A 28 -6.10 -0.68 1.15
CA TYR A 28 -6.15 -1.44 2.40
C TYR A 28 -4.81 -1.31 3.12
N LYS A 29 -4.89 -1.03 4.42
CA LYS A 29 -3.75 -1.02 5.33
C LYS A 29 -3.94 -2.12 6.37
N TYR A 30 -2.96 -3.01 6.44
CA TYR A 30 -2.71 -3.84 7.61
C TYR A 30 -1.61 -3.19 8.44
N GLU A 31 -1.79 -3.10 9.75
CA GLU A 31 -0.82 -2.52 10.68
C GLU A 31 -0.73 -3.34 11.96
N SER A 32 0.50 -3.60 12.39
CA SER A 32 0.84 -4.32 13.62
C SER A 32 2.15 -3.77 14.17
N ALA A 33 2.54 -4.22 15.37
CA ALA A 33 3.80 -3.81 15.98
C ALA A 33 5.05 -4.13 15.14
N ILE A 34 4.99 -5.16 14.28
CA ILE A 34 6.17 -5.69 13.57
C ILE A 34 6.14 -5.46 12.04
N ARG A 35 4.96 -5.13 11.47
CA ARG A 35 4.83 -4.92 10.03
C ARG A 35 3.61 -4.07 9.67
N VAL A 36 3.73 -3.36 8.55
CA VAL A 36 2.65 -2.62 7.88
C VAL A 36 2.61 -3.06 6.42
N THR A 37 1.43 -3.36 5.90
CA THR A 37 1.26 -3.69 4.47
C THR A 37 0.21 -2.79 3.85
N LEU A 38 0.55 -2.19 2.72
CA LEU A 38 -0.34 -1.38 1.89
C LEU A 38 -0.72 -2.20 0.66
N VAL A 39 -2.02 -2.34 0.39
CA VAL A 39 -2.56 -3.08 -0.76
C VAL A 39 -3.53 -2.18 -1.50
N LEU A 40 -3.32 -2.02 -2.81
CA LEU A 40 -4.21 -1.30 -3.70
C LEU A 40 -5.10 -2.28 -4.45
N GLN A 41 -6.39 -1.98 -4.51
CA GLN A 41 -7.36 -2.75 -5.26
C GLN A 41 -8.08 -1.83 -6.25
N ASN A 42 -8.01 -2.17 -7.53
CA ASN A 42 -8.75 -1.51 -8.59
C ASN A 42 -10.00 -2.33 -8.90
N LEU A 43 -11.18 -1.83 -8.53
CA LEU A 43 -12.49 -2.44 -8.81
C LEU A 43 -13.11 -1.93 -10.12
N SER A 44 -12.45 -1.03 -10.83
CA SER A 44 -12.96 -0.48 -12.08
C SER A 44 -12.71 -1.39 -13.28
N HIS A 45 -13.35 -1.07 -14.40
CA HIS A 45 -13.18 -1.74 -15.68
C HIS A 45 -12.04 -1.17 -16.53
N SER A 46 -11.22 -0.27 -15.98
CA SER A 46 -10.10 0.35 -16.66
C SER A 46 -8.81 0.18 -15.86
N ASP A 47 -7.68 0.14 -16.56
CA ASP A 47 -6.37 0.21 -15.91
C ASP A 47 -6.18 1.59 -15.25
N VAL A 48 -5.46 1.63 -14.14
CA VAL A 48 -5.19 2.85 -13.39
C VAL A 48 -3.71 2.95 -13.07
N VAL A 49 -3.16 4.14 -13.23
CA VAL A 49 -1.77 4.44 -12.85
C VAL A 49 -1.80 5.29 -11.58
N VAL A 50 -1.10 4.84 -10.54
CA VAL A 50 -1.12 5.45 -9.21
C VAL A 50 0.30 5.74 -8.78
N ARG A 51 0.59 6.99 -8.43
CA ARG A 51 1.80 7.33 -7.68
C ARG A 51 1.61 7.03 -6.21
N VAL A 52 2.53 6.24 -5.67
CA VAL A 52 2.61 5.82 -4.27
C VAL A 52 3.82 6.52 -3.65
N ASP A 53 3.57 7.49 -2.77
CA ASP A 53 4.61 8.20 -2.04
C ASP A 53 4.54 7.87 -0.55
N CYS A 54 5.56 7.16 -0.06
CA CYS A 54 5.80 6.84 1.33
C CYS A 54 7.09 7.45 1.87
N SER A 55 7.70 8.41 1.17
CA SER A 55 9.00 9.03 1.50
C SER A 55 9.04 9.71 2.88
N ASN A 56 7.87 10.15 3.38
CA ASN A 56 7.72 10.75 4.70
C ASN A 56 7.63 9.72 5.86
N SER A 57 7.76 8.43 5.56
CA SER A 57 7.83 7.36 6.57
C SER A 57 9.16 7.41 7.32
N LYS A 58 9.19 6.89 8.56
CA LYS A 58 10.38 6.93 9.42
C LYS A 58 10.67 5.57 10.03
N ASN A 59 11.96 5.25 10.12
CA ASN A 59 12.49 4.05 10.76
C ASN A 59 11.86 2.75 10.21
N CYS A 60 11.64 2.68 8.89
CA CYS A 60 11.05 1.53 8.24
C CYS A 60 11.80 1.16 6.97
N LEU A 61 11.86 -0.13 6.67
CA LEU A 61 12.37 -0.68 5.42
C LEU A 61 11.19 -1.19 4.59
N SER A 62 11.23 -0.92 3.29
CA SER A 62 10.24 -1.39 2.33
C SER A 62 10.78 -2.54 1.49
N ASN A 63 9.92 -3.47 1.09
CA ASN A 63 10.26 -4.54 0.15
C ASN A 63 10.66 -4.05 -1.25
N ARG A 64 10.30 -2.82 -1.65
CA ARG A 64 10.62 -2.25 -2.97
C ARG A 64 11.90 -1.40 -3.01
N GLY A 65 12.46 -1.03 -1.85
CA GLY A 65 13.59 -0.10 -1.76
C GLY A 65 13.21 1.37 -2.04
N ASP A 66 12.58 1.64 -3.18
CA ASP A 66 12.02 2.96 -3.51
C ASP A 66 10.71 3.20 -2.76
N LEU A 67 10.52 4.42 -2.24
CA LEU A 67 9.33 4.83 -1.49
C LEU A 67 8.44 5.79 -2.27
N ASP A 68 8.89 6.32 -3.41
CA ASP A 68 8.11 7.22 -4.25
C ASP A 68 8.16 6.74 -5.69
N TYR A 69 7.13 6.03 -6.11
CA TYR A 69 7.10 5.38 -7.41
C TYR A 69 5.68 5.29 -7.96
N THR A 70 5.58 4.94 -9.24
CA THR A 70 4.31 4.74 -9.91
C THR A 70 4.03 3.26 -10.13
N ILE A 71 2.81 2.83 -9.81
CA ILE A 71 2.32 1.47 -10.06
C ILE A 71 1.15 1.52 -11.05
N LYS A 72 1.17 0.63 -12.04
CA LYS A 72 0.02 0.36 -12.89
C LYS A 72 -0.79 -0.78 -12.27
N LEU A 73 -2.09 -0.57 -12.12
CA LEU A 73 -3.06 -1.55 -11.67
C LEU A 73 -3.99 -1.88 -12.83
N ASP A 74 -4.02 -3.14 -13.24
CA ASP A 74 -4.95 -3.58 -14.28
C ASP A 74 -6.41 -3.50 -13.76
N ALA A 75 -7.38 -3.45 -14.67
CA ALA A 75 -8.80 -3.53 -14.31
C ALA A 75 -9.09 -4.76 -13.45
N ASN A 76 -9.90 -4.61 -12.40
CA ASN A 76 -10.27 -5.68 -11.47
C ASN A 76 -9.08 -6.39 -10.78
N SER A 77 -7.94 -5.71 -10.60
CA SER A 77 -6.73 -6.27 -9.98
C SER A 77 -6.54 -5.85 -8.51
N THR A 78 -5.61 -6.51 -7.83
CA THR A 78 -5.19 -6.17 -6.46
C THR A 78 -3.70 -6.40 -6.32
N GLU A 79 -2.96 -5.36 -5.91
CA GLU A 79 -1.51 -5.36 -5.84
C GLU A 79 -1.01 -4.88 -4.48
N VAL A 80 0.11 -5.46 -4.02
CA VAL A 80 0.76 -5.02 -2.79
C VAL A 80 1.60 -3.79 -3.11
N ALA A 81 1.19 -2.59 -2.68
CA ALA A 81 1.99 -1.37 -2.89
C ALA A 81 3.29 -1.43 -2.08
N HIS A 82 3.21 -1.73 -0.78
CA HIS A 82 4.40 -1.87 0.05
C HIS A 82 4.19 -2.89 1.16
N HIS A 83 5.29 -3.53 1.54
CA HIS A 83 5.44 -4.24 2.79
C HIS A 83 6.57 -3.61 3.59
N PHE A 84 6.24 -3.07 4.76
CA PHE A 84 7.16 -2.39 5.65
C PHE A 84 7.43 -3.21 6.92
N VAL A 85 8.67 -3.14 7.36
CA VAL A 85 9.13 -3.62 8.68
C VAL A 85 9.94 -2.50 9.35
N PRO A 86 10.05 -2.47 10.70
CA PRO A 86 10.91 -1.50 11.37
C PRO A 86 12.38 -1.71 10.97
N GLN A 87 13.09 -0.61 10.71
CA GLN A 87 14.53 -0.65 10.45
C GLN A 87 15.32 -0.91 11.75
N ASP A 88 14.95 -0.22 12.82
CA ASP A 88 15.40 -0.51 14.18
C ASP A 88 14.17 -0.75 15.07
N ALA A 89 13.98 -2.01 15.51
CA ALA A 89 12.84 -2.43 16.33
C ALA A 89 12.81 -1.77 17.73
N ARG A 90 13.89 -1.12 18.16
CA ARG A 90 13.97 -0.40 19.45
C ARG A 90 13.51 1.05 19.35
N ARG A 91 13.28 1.55 18.15
CA ARG A 91 12.84 2.93 17.88
C ARG A 91 11.40 2.92 17.39
N GLU A 92 10.68 3.98 17.69
CA GLU A 92 9.37 4.21 17.07
C GLU A 92 9.52 4.25 15.55
N TRP A 93 8.54 3.71 14.85
CA TRP A 93 8.47 3.70 13.40
C TRP A 93 7.06 4.04 12.96
N ILE A 94 6.97 4.73 11.83
CA ILE A 94 5.69 5.20 11.29
C ILE A 94 5.71 5.07 9.77
N VAL A 95 4.65 4.48 9.24
CA VAL A 95 4.39 4.46 7.80
C VAL A 95 3.38 5.55 7.47
N LYS A 96 3.80 6.48 6.62
CA LYS A 96 2.96 7.51 6.02
C LYS A 96 2.85 7.23 4.54
N HIS A 97 1.68 7.49 3.97
CA HIS A 97 1.41 7.28 2.55
C HIS A 97 0.62 8.46 1.97
N SER A 98 0.90 8.78 0.71
CA SER A 98 0.11 9.67 -0.14
C SER A 98 -0.08 8.97 -1.48
N LEU A 99 -1.32 8.98 -1.98
CA LEU A 99 -1.70 8.32 -3.22
C LEU A 99 -2.31 9.33 -4.19
N THR A 100 -1.77 9.37 -5.41
CA THR A 100 -2.25 10.24 -6.49
C THR A 100 -2.49 9.42 -7.73
N ILE A 101 -3.60 9.67 -8.43
CA ILE A 101 -3.89 9.04 -9.71
C ILE A 101 -3.16 9.85 -10.79
N GLU A 102 -2.31 9.18 -11.56
CA GLU A 102 -1.63 9.78 -12.70
C GLU A 102 -2.58 9.73 -13.92
N GLN A 103 -2.67 10.84 -14.66
CA GLN A 103 -3.54 11.00 -15.84
C GLN A 103 -2.79 10.69 -17.14
#